data_AF-X1F5V8-F1
#
_entry.id   AF-X1F5V8-F1
#
_cell.length_a   1.000
_cell.length_b   1.000
_cell.length_c   1.000
_cell.angle_alpha   90.00
_cell.angle_beta   90.00
_cell.angle_gamma   90.00
#
_symmetry.space_group_name_H-M   'P 1'
#
loop_
_entity.id
_entity.type
_entity.pdbx_description
1 polymer ?
#
loop_
_entity_poly.entity_id
_entity_poly.type
_entity_poly.pdbx_seq_one_letter_code
_entity_poly.pdbx_strand_id
1 'polypeptide(L)'
;MSDMVQVKGVADKSARNRNLASQYKIKAYEDYRDLINKEELDCLIISLPNFLKKECVEYAAEKGIDVFLDKPMARNYAEAKEIAHQVGRRGTRLMVGSNYRYHPSIRKIKDLWEEGRIGDVHLATSELIMNGPFSHPLTP
;
A
#
# COMPACT_ATOMS: atom_id res chain seq x y z
N MET A 1 16.45 6.78 12.10
CA MET A 1 15.01 6.69 11.76
C MET A 1 14.40 8.00 12.21
N SER A 2 13.47 8.58 11.43
CA SER A 2 12.69 9.72 11.90
C SER A 2 11.99 9.34 13.21
N ASP A 3 11.95 10.24 14.19
CA ASP A 3 11.26 10.01 15.48
C ASP A 3 9.74 9.82 15.32
N MET A 4 9.21 9.96 14.10
CA MET A 4 7.76 9.88 13.82
C MET A 4 7.23 8.45 13.62
N VAL A 5 8.06 7.45 13.31
CA VAL A 5 7.58 6.08 13.01
C VAL A 5 8.53 5.02 13.57
N GLN A 6 7.95 3.98 14.19
CA GLN A 6 8.67 2.80 14.66
C GLN A 6 8.10 1.53 14.01
N VAL A 7 8.98 0.67 13.46
CA VAL A 7 8.57 -0.65 12.95
C VAL A 7 8.53 -1.65 14.11
N LYS A 8 7.33 -2.10 14.50
CA LYS A 8 7.15 -3.08 15.60
C LYS A 8 7.45 -4.51 15.18
N GLY A 9 7.19 -4.86 13.92
CA GLY A 9 7.43 -6.20 13.39
C GLY A 9 7.10 -6.32 11.90
N VAL A 10 7.43 -7.49 11.34
CA VAL A 10 7.08 -7.89 9.96
C VAL A 10 6.52 -9.30 9.94
N ALA A 11 5.69 -9.62 8.95
CA ALA A 11 5.18 -10.97 8.74
C ALA A 11 5.40 -11.42 7.28
N ASP A 12 5.98 -12.61 7.10
CA ASP A 12 6.22 -13.19 5.78
C ASP A 12 6.32 -14.72 5.86
N LYS A 13 5.74 -15.44 4.88
CA LYS A 13 5.82 -16.90 4.80
C LYS A 13 7.23 -17.39 4.46
N SER A 14 8.03 -16.59 3.77
CA SER A 14 9.41 -16.90 3.41
C SER A 14 10.34 -16.77 4.61
N ALA A 15 10.95 -17.88 5.04
CA ALA A 15 11.98 -17.88 6.08
C ALA A 15 13.17 -16.96 5.73
N ARG A 16 13.52 -16.87 4.43
CA ARG A 16 14.55 -15.94 3.95
C ARG A 16 14.20 -14.48 4.27
N ASN A 17 12.96 -14.06 4.02
CA ASN A 17 12.52 -12.69 4.27
C ASN A 17 12.46 -12.40 5.76
N ARG A 18 12.00 -13.37 6.57
CA ARG A 18 12.04 -13.26 8.03
C ARG A 18 13.46 -13.15 8.58
N ASN A 19 14.40 -13.93 8.05
CA ASN A 19 15.81 -13.84 8.45
C ASN A 19 16.43 -12.49 8.08
N LEU A 20 16.05 -11.90 6.93
CA LEU A 20 16.50 -10.56 6.56
C LEU A 20 16.06 -9.50 7.59
N ALA A 21 14.85 -9.60 8.14
CA ALA A 21 14.34 -8.67 9.15
C ALA A 21 15.19 -8.64 10.43
N SER A 22 15.82 -9.77 10.79
CA SER A 22 16.71 -9.85 11.95
C SER A 22 17.93 -8.92 11.84
N GLN A 23 18.41 -8.66 10.62
CA GLN A 23 19.52 -7.74 10.36
C GLN A 23 19.17 -6.29 10.74
N TYR A 24 17.87 -5.97 10.74
CA TYR A 24 17.32 -4.67 11.14
C TYR A 24 16.83 -4.65 12.58
N LYS A 25 17.05 -5.73 13.36
CA LYS A 25 16.55 -5.90 14.74
C LYS A 25 15.02 -5.81 14.83
N ILE A 26 14.31 -6.22 13.77
CA ILE A 26 12.85 -6.23 13.70
C ILE A 26 12.35 -7.65 13.98
N LYS A 27 11.35 -7.77 14.84
CA LYS A 27 10.68 -9.06 15.12
C LYS A 27 9.98 -9.55 13.84
N ALA A 28 10.13 -10.84 13.55
CA ALA A 28 9.53 -11.45 12.36
C ALA A 28 8.54 -12.56 12.74
N TYR A 29 7.42 -12.59 12.03
CA TYR A 29 6.32 -13.54 12.21
C TYR A 29 6.08 -14.33 10.93
N GLU A 30 5.65 -15.57 11.05
CA GLU A 30 5.28 -16.39 9.87
C GLU A 30 3.85 -16.13 9.40
N ASP A 31 2.95 -15.80 10.32
CA ASP A 31 1.56 -15.43 10.03
C ASP A 31 1.33 -13.96 10.39
N TYR A 32 0.62 -13.22 9.53
CA TYR A 32 0.30 -11.83 9.80
C TYR A 32 -0.65 -11.69 11.00
N ARG A 33 -1.45 -12.72 11.30
CA ARG A 33 -2.32 -12.71 12.48
C ARG A 33 -1.53 -12.74 13.78
N ASP A 34 -0.39 -13.43 13.81
CA ASP A 34 0.52 -13.39 14.95
C ASP A 34 1.07 -11.98 15.19
N LEU A 35 1.55 -11.33 14.12
CA LEU A 35 2.02 -9.95 14.17
C LEU A 35 0.93 -9.01 14.71
N ILE A 36 -0.27 -9.08 14.14
CA ILE A 36 -1.39 -8.21 14.51
C ILE A 36 -1.86 -8.44 15.95
N ASN A 37 -1.80 -9.67 16.46
CA ASN A 37 -2.25 -9.97 17.82
C ASN A 37 -1.19 -9.74 18.90
N LYS A 38 0.11 -9.84 18.56
CA LYS A 38 1.21 -9.77 19.54
C LYS A 38 1.83 -8.38 19.66
N GLU A 39 1.66 -7.52 18.66
CA GLU A 39 2.19 -6.16 18.68
C GLU A 39 1.05 -5.14 18.76
N GLU A 40 1.30 -4.03 19.48
CA GLU A 40 0.45 -2.85 19.47
C GLU A 40 0.78 -2.02 18.23
N LEU A 41 -0.16 -1.94 17.27
CA LEU A 41 0.03 -1.31 15.97
C LEU A 41 -0.97 -0.16 15.78
N ASP A 42 -0.48 1.04 15.47
CA ASP A 42 -1.33 2.14 15.00
C ASP A 42 -1.75 1.93 13.53
N CYS A 43 -0.84 1.37 12.72
CA CYS A 43 -1.08 1.11 11.32
C CYS A 43 -0.36 -0.14 10.79
N LEU A 44 -0.86 -0.69 9.68
CA LEU A 44 -0.32 -1.87 9.00
C LEU A 44 -0.09 -1.60 7.52
N ILE A 45 1.11 -1.94 7.03
CA ILE A 45 1.43 -1.96 5.59
C ILE A 45 1.18 -3.37 5.06
N ILE A 46 0.30 -3.51 4.07
CA ILE A 46 -0.07 -4.80 3.48
C ILE A 46 0.46 -4.89 2.04
N SER A 47 1.50 -5.71 1.86
CA SER A 47 2.08 -6.06 0.55
C SER A 47 1.90 -7.55 0.23
N LEU A 48 0.78 -8.14 0.67
CA LEU A 48 0.44 -9.54 0.43
C LEU A 48 0.00 -9.80 -1.01
N PRO A 49 0.02 -11.07 -1.48
CA PRO A 49 -0.65 -11.47 -2.72
C PRO A 49 -2.12 -11.03 -2.77
N ASN A 50 -2.61 -10.68 -3.97
CA ASN A 50 -3.93 -10.03 -4.14
C ASN A 50 -5.11 -10.81 -3.53
N PHE A 51 -5.05 -12.15 -3.49
CA PHE A 51 -6.11 -12.98 -2.93
C PHE A 51 -6.18 -12.97 -1.39
N LEU A 52 -5.11 -12.53 -0.70
CA LEU A 52 -5.04 -12.45 0.75
C LEU A 52 -5.31 -11.04 1.31
N LYS A 53 -5.24 -10.01 0.45
CA LYS A 53 -5.37 -8.61 0.86
C LYS A 53 -6.69 -8.34 1.57
N LYS A 54 -7.82 -8.79 1.02
CA LYS A 54 -9.14 -8.57 1.61
C LYS A 54 -9.22 -9.07 3.05
N GLU A 55 -8.89 -10.35 3.26
CA GLU A 55 -8.96 -10.97 4.59
C GLU A 55 -8.05 -10.25 5.60
N CYS A 56 -6.84 -9.89 5.19
CA CYS A 56 -5.89 -9.19 6.06
C CYS A 56 -6.37 -7.77 6.42
N VAL A 57 -6.93 -7.03 5.45
CA VAL A 57 -7.50 -5.69 5.69
C VAL A 57 -8.69 -5.77 6.63
N GLU A 58 -9.60 -6.73 6.41
CA GLU A 58 -10.75 -6.94 7.28
C GLU A 58 -10.28 -7.27 8.71
N TYR A 59 -9.32 -8.19 8.85
CA TYR A 59 -8.73 -8.57 10.14
C TYR A 59 -8.11 -7.39 10.89
N ALA A 60 -7.32 -6.56 10.20
CA ALA A 60 -6.72 -5.36 10.76
C ALA A 60 -7.78 -4.33 11.18
N ALA A 61 -8.81 -4.14 10.34
CA ALA A 61 -9.93 -3.26 10.65
C ALA A 61 -10.70 -3.74 11.89
N GLU A 62 -10.83 -5.06 12.12
CA GLU A 62 -11.45 -5.59 13.35
C GLU A 62 -10.73 -5.20 14.62
N LYS A 63 -9.42 -5.00 14.52
CA LYS A 63 -8.55 -4.60 15.63
C LYS A 63 -8.44 -3.07 15.76
N GLY A 64 -9.12 -2.30 14.90
CA GLY A 64 -9.04 -0.85 14.89
C GLY A 64 -7.72 -0.31 14.31
N ILE A 65 -7.01 -1.09 13.51
CA ILE A 65 -5.71 -0.73 12.95
C ILE A 65 -5.91 -0.08 11.58
N ASP A 66 -5.28 1.08 11.36
CA ASP A 66 -5.28 1.76 10.06
C ASP A 66 -4.43 1.01 9.04
N VAL A 67 -4.81 1.03 7.76
CA VAL A 67 -4.15 0.23 6.73
C VAL A 67 -3.60 1.08 5.60
N PHE A 68 -2.34 0.83 5.23
CA PHE A 68 -1.76 1.17 3.94
C PHE A 68 -1.65 -0.09 3.08
N LEU A 69 -2.41 -0.16 1.99
CA LEU A 69 -2.55 -1.35 1.16
C LEU A 69 -1.84 -1.16 -0.17
N ASP A 70 -0.88 -2.03 -0.50
CA ASP A 70 -0.26 -1.99 -1.82
C ASP A 70 -1.27 -2.28 -2.93
N LYS A 71 -1.12 -1.62 -4.08
CA LYS A 71 -2.02 -1.78 -5.22
C LYS A 71 -1.92 -3.20 -5.84
N PRO A 72 -2.95 -3.67 -6.56
CA PRO A 72 -4.33 -3.19 -6.53
C PRO A 72 -4.99 -3.45 -5.16
N MET A 73 -6.03 -2.69 -4.85
CA MET A 73 -6.78 -2.81 -3.59
C MET A 73 -7.42 -4.20 -3.42
N ALA A 74 -7.95 -4.77 -4.50
CA ALA A 74 -8.61 -6.08 -4.50
C ALA A 74 -8.53 -6.73 -5.88
N ARG A 75 -9.03 -7.96 -6.03
CA ARG A 75 -9.04 -8.68 -7.31
C ARG A 75 -10.11 -8.20 -8.27
N ASN A 76 -11.21 -7.65 -7.73
CA ASN A 76 -12.35 -7.15 -8.49
C ASN A 76 -13.07 -6.03 -7.72
N TYR A 77 -14.06 -5.41 -8.38
CA TYR A 77 -14.84 -4.30 -7.82
C TYR A 77 -15.67 -4.72 -6.61
N ALA A 78 -16.27 -5.90 -6.62
CA ALA A 78 -17.11 -6.38 -5.52
C ALA A 78 -16.29 -6.49 -4.22
N GLU A 79 -15.12 -7.11 -4.28
CA GLU A 79 -14.19 -7.20 -3.14
C GLU A 79 -13.72 -5.82 -2.68
N ALA A 80 -13.39 -4.91 -3.60
CA ALA A 80 -12.99 -3.55 -3.23
C ALA A 80 -14.11 -2.80 -2.49
N LYS A 81 -15.36 -2.98 -2.94
CA LYS A 81 -16.54 -2.37 -2.30
C LYS A 81 -16.77 -2.94 -0.90
N GLU A 82 -16.60 -4.24 -0.72
CA GLU A 82 -16.70 -4.90 0.60
C GLU A 82 -15.62 -4.41 1.56
N ILE A 83 -14.36 -4.33 1.11
CA ILE A 83 -13.26 -3.77 1.91
C ILE A 83 -13.58 -2.34 2.35
N ALA A 84 -13.99 -1.47 1.42
CA ALA A 84 -14.33 -0.08 1.73
C ALA A 84 -15.49 0.02 2.74
N HIS A 85 -16.50 -0.83 2.60
CA HIS A 85 -17.63 -0.89 3.53
C HIS A 85 -17.20 -1.33 4.93
N GLN A 86 -16.37 -2.38 5.03
CA GLN A 86 -15.88 -2.89 6.32
C GLN A 86 -15.02 -1.87 7.06
N VAL A 87 -14.06 -1.28 6.35
CA VAL A 87 -13.21 -0.21 6.90
C VAL A 87 -14.05 0.97 7.38
N GLY A 88 -14.99 1.44 6.56
CA GLY A 88 -15.88 2.55 6.91
C GLY A 88 -16.77 2.24 8.13
N ARG A 89 -17.30 1.01 8.24
CA ARG A 89 -18.11 0.60 9.40
C ARG A 89 -17.32 0.54 10.71
N ARG A 90 -16.02 0.24 10.64
CA ARG A 90 -15.16 0.12 11.83
C ARG A 90 -14.46 1.42 12.20
N GLY A 91 -14.58 2.45 11.35
CA GLY A 91 -13.97 3.76 11.59
C GLY A 91 -12.46 3.78 11.41
N THR A 92 -11.88 2.76 10.78
CA THR A 92 -10.44 2.73 10.44
C THR A 92 -10.18 3.45 9.13
N ARG A 93 -8.93 3.86 8.90
CA ARG A 93 -8.49 4.48 7.65
C ARG A 93 -7.88 3.42 6.73
N LEU A 94 -8.14 3.58 5.45
CA LEU A 94 -7.49 2.80 4.40
C LEU A 94 -6.92 3.72 3.33
N MET A 95 -5.62 3.59 3.08
CA MET A 95 -4.93 4.22 1.95
C MET A 95 -4.43 3.15 0.99
N VAL A 96 -4.69 3.33 -0.31
CA VAL A 96 -4.14 2.45 -1.36
C VAL A 96 -2.87 3.07 -1.92
N GLY A 97 -1.81 2.27 -2.07
CA GLY A 97 -0.48 2.63 -2.55
C GLY A 97 -0.41 3.00 -4.04
N SER A 98 -1.18 4.01 -4.46
CA SER A 98 -1.11 4.60 -5.80
C SER A 98 -0.05 5.71 -5.84
N ASN A 99 1.21 5.33 -5.67
CA ASN A 99 2.35 6.24 -5.49
C ASN A 99 2.54 7.26 -6.63
N TYR A 100 2.19 6.92 -7.88
CA TYR A 100 2.29 7.85 -9.01
C TYR A 100 1.46 9.13 -8.85
N ARG A 101 0.38 9.11 -8.05
CA ARG A 101 -0.40 10.33 -7.73
C ARG A 101 0.43 11.41 -7.02
N TYR A 102 1.53 11.02 -6.38
CA TYR A 102 2.43 11.91 -5.64
C TYR A 102 3.68 12.28 -6.42
N HIS A 103 3.88 11.73 -7.63
CA HIS A 103 5.04 12.06 -8.45
C HIS A 103 5.01 13.56 -8.82
N PRO A 104 6.14 14.30 -8.71
CA PRO A 104 6.15 15.75 -8.94
C PRO A 104 5.58 16.17 -10.29
N SER A 105 5.84 15.42 -11.37
CA SER A 105 5.28 15.72 -12.69
C SER A 105 3.76 15.57 -12.74
N ILE A 106 3.19 14.55 -12.10
CA ILE A 106 1.74 14.32 -12.05
C ILE A 106 1.07 15.40 -11.20
N ARG A 107 1.66 15.75 -10.06
CA ARG A 107 1.18 16.87 -9.24
C ARG A 107 1.22 18.19 -10.03
N LYS A 108 2.30 18.45 -10.76
CA LYS A 108 2.39 19.68 -11.56
C LYS A 108 1.36 19.73 -12.68
N ILE A 109 1.09 18.62 -13.36
CA ILE A 109 0.02 18.55 -14.37
C ILE A 109 -1.33 18.87 -13.73
N LYS A 110 -1.60 18.29 -12.54
CA LYS A 110 -2.82 18.58 -11.78
C LYS A 110 -2.93 20.08 -11.42
N ASP A 111 -1.85 20.68 -10.91
CA ASP A 111 -1.85 22.11 -10.54
C ASP A 111 -2.13 22.98 -11.78
N LEU A 112 -1.49 22.70 -12.91
CA LEU A 112 -1.72 23.44 -14.17
C LEU A 112 -3.15 23.29 -14.69
N TRP A 113 -3.76 22.12 -14.49
CA TRP A 113 -5.15 21.88 -14.82
C TRP A 113 -6.10 22.70 -13.92
N GLU A 114 -5.89 22.66 -12.60
CA GLU A 114 -6.68 23.43 -11.63
C GLU A 114 -6.51 24.95 -11.80
N GLU A 115 -5.33 25.42 -12.24
CA GLU A 115 -5.06 26.81 -12.64
C GLU A 115 -5.76 27.21 -13.96
N GLY A 116 -6.43 26.28 -14.66
CA GLY A 116 -7.09 26.54 -15.95
C GLY A 116 -6.13 26.67 -17.14
N ARG A 117 -4.83 26.41 -16.96
CA ARG A 117 -3.80 26.60 -18.00
C ARG A 117 -3.83 25.56 -19.10
N ILE A 118 -4.45 24.42 -18.84
CA ILE A 118 -4.63 23.34 -19.84
C ILE A 118 -5.91 23.58 -20.66
N GLY A 119 -6.87 24.35 -20.15
CA GLY A 119 -8.20 24.49 -20.74
C GLY A 119 -9.01 23.20 -20.66
N ASP A 120 -9.92 23.00 -21.61
CA ASP A 120 -10.76 21.80 -21.69
C ASP A 120 -9.95 20.58 -22.13
N VAL A 121 -9.97 19.52 -21.31
CA VAL A 121 -9.27 18.28 -21.62
C VAL A 121 -10.10 17.44 -22.58
N HIS A 122 -9.70 17.41 -23.85
CA HIS A 122 -10.35 16.59 -24.89
C HIS A 122 -9.76 15.18 -25.01
N LEU A 123 -8.48 15.00 -24.69
CA LEU A 123 -7.76 13.73 -24.82
C LEU A 123 -6.68 13.62 -23.75
N ALA A 124 -6.55 12.44 -23.15
CA ALA A 124 -5.43 12.06 -22.31
C ALA A 124 -4.91 10.68 -22.73
N THR A 125 -3.59 10.57 -22.91
CA THR A 125 -2.91 9.31 -23.19
C THR A 125 -1.91 9.01 -22.08
N SER A 126 -1.75 7.73 -21.75
CA SER A 126 -0.79 7.28 -20.74
C SER A 126 -0.22 5.95 -21.17
N GLU A 127 1.11 5.87 -21.18
CA GLU A 127 1.85 4.66 -21.51
C GLU A 127 2.80 4.32 -20.37
N LEU A 128 2.70 3.09 -19.86
CA LEU A 128 3.59 2.57 -18.84
C LEU A 128 4.55 1.57 -19.48
N ILE A 129 5.78 2.00 -19.73
CA ILE A 129 6.84 1.17 -20.29
C ILE A 129 7.66 0.58 -19.14
N MET A 130 7.39 -0.69 -18.80
CA MET A 130 8.08 -1.38 -17.69
C MET A 130 9.30 -2.19 -18.14
N ASN A 131 9.33 -2.65 -19.39
CA ASN A 131 10.37 -3.51 -19.95
C ASN A 131 10.74 -3.05 -21.37
N GLY A 132 11.97 -3.32 -21.79
CA GLY A 132 12.45 -3.06 -23.15
C GLY A 132 13.63 -2.07 -23.22
N PRO A 133 14.12 -1.75 -24.43
CA PRO A 133 15.34 -0.93 -24.61
C PRO A 133 15.18 0.53 -24.11
N PHE A 134 13.95 0.94 -23.78
CA PHE A 134 13.61 2.25 -23.24
C PHE A 134 13.22 2.22 -21.75
N SER A 135 13.31 1.07 -21.09
CA SER A 135 13.13 1.01 -19.64
C SER A 135 14.29 1.73 -18.96
N HIS A 136 14.00 2.56 -17.94
CA HIS A 136 15.05 3.12 -17.09
C HIS A 136 15.90 1.96 -16.57
N PRO A 137 17.25 2.02 -16.67
CA PRO A 137 18.06 0.93 -16.21
C PRO A 137 17.78 0.70 -14.74
N LEU A 138 17.44 -0.55 -14.39
CA LEU A 138 17.36 -1.04 -13.02
C LEU A 138 18.79 -1.12 -12.45
N THR A 139 19.49 0.00 -12.39
CA THR A 139 20.76 0.14 -11.66
C THR A 139 20.45 0.69 -10.27
N PRO A 140 21.01 0.11 -9.20
CA PRO A 140 20.98 0.68 -7.85
C PRO A 140 21.52 2.10 -7.78
#